data_AF-A0A1H6MY37-F1
#
_entry.id   AF-A0A1H6MY37-F1
#
_cell.length_a   1.000
_cell.length_b   1.000
_cell.length_c   1.000
_cell.angle_alpha   90.00
_cell.angle_beta   90.00
_cell.angle_gamma   90.00
#
_symmetry.space_group_name_H-M   'P 1'
#
loop_
_entity.id
_entity.type
_entity.pdbx_description
1 polymer ?
#
loop_
_entity_poly.entity_id
_entity_poly.type
_entity_poly.pdbx_seq_one_letter_code
_entity_poly.pdbx_strand_id
1 'polypeptide(L)'
;MKIERDELLKHTKKIVKHLRSSGGIFGDSSIPNEENIHLAMADALIDIGEYCEEYEINVSTFDSIKLLAFSLPHIIRRDPSINSERYIFSIFQMLEESYKKKINFDKKINDSIKVSDKLFRDNNCLVMYGYIKGFQEALEYTKDK
;
A
#
# COMPACT_ATOMS: atom_id res chain seq x y z
N MET A 1 -11.71 -14.24 12.84
CA MET A 1 -12.69 -13.70 11.87
C MET A 1 -13.25 -12.31 12.18
N LYS A 2 -13.83 -11.98 13.35
CA LYS A 2 -14.36 -10.60 13.57
C LYS A 2 -13.24 -9.54 13.65
N ILE A 3 -12.13 -9.89 14.33
CA ILE A 3 -10.93 -9.04 14.47
C ILE A 3 -10.26 -8.79 13.11
N GLU A 4 -10.19 -9.80 12.23
CA GLU A 4 -9.60 -9.67 10.88
C GLU A 4 -10.45 -8.76 9.98
N ARG A 5 -11.79 -8.86 10.07
CA ARG A 5 -12.71 -7.99 9.33
C ARG A 5 -12.58 -6.52 9.77
N ASP A 6 -12.49 -6.28 11.08
CA ASP A 6 -12.39 -4.93 11.63
C ASP A 6 -11.04 -4.27 11.28
N GLU A 7 -9.94 -5.02 11.32
CA GLU A 7 -8.63 -4.54 10.85
C GLU A 7 -8.59 -4.27 9.34
N LEU A 8 -9.20 -5.15 8.52
CA LEU A 8 -9.31 -4.92 7.07
C LEU A 8 -10.08 -3.63 6.76
N LEU A 9 -11.21 -3.41 7.43
CA LEU A 9 -12.02 -2.20 7.27
C LEU A 9 -11.28 -0.94 7.72
N LYS A 10 -10.53 -1.03 8.82
CA LYS A 10 -9.68 0.06 9.32
C LYS A 10 -8.61 0.44 8.29
N HIS A 11 -7.94 -0.55 7.68
CA HIS A 11 -6.96 -0.29 6.62
C HIS A 11 -7.60 0.29 5.36
N THR A 12 -8.76 -0.24 4.96
CA THR A 12 -9.56 0.30 3.84
C THR A 12 -9.84 1.79 4.05
N LYS A 13 -10.40 2.16 5.20
CA LYS A 13 -10.74 3.55 5.53
C LYS A 13 -9.51 4.45 5.55
N LYS A 14 -8.39 3.95 6.10
CA LYS A 14 -7.15 4.73 6.17
C LYS A 14 -6.60 5.02 4.78
N ILE A 15 -6.46 4.02 3.90
CA ILE A 15 -5.94 4.27 2.55
C ILE A 15 -6.88 5.15 1.71
N VAL A 16 -8.20 4.95 1.83
CA VAL A 16 -9.20 5.77 1.12
C VAL A 16 -9.13 7.22 1.54
N LYS A 17 -8.90 7.51 2.83
CA LYS A 17 -8.67 8.87 3.33
C LYS A 17 -7.46 9.52 2.62
N HIS A 18 -6.33 8.83 2.54
CA HIS A 18 -5.12 9.35 1.89
C HIS A 18 -5.28 9.50 0.38
N LEU A 19 -5.92 8.54 -0.28
CA LEU A 19 -6.25 8.63 -1.70
C LEU A 19 -7.12 9.85 -1.97
N ARG A 20 -8.21 10.05 -1.22
CA ARG A 20 -9.08 11.22 -1.38
C ARG A 20 -8.33 12.54 -1.16
N SER A 21 -7.44 12.61 -0.17
CA SER A 21 -6.63 13.81 0.07
C SER A 21 -5.56 14.09 -0.97
N SER A 22 -5.16 13.08 -1.76
CA SER A 22 -4.14 13.19 -2.80
C SER A 22 -4.72 13.34 -4.22
N GLY A 23 -6.04 13.46 -4.34
CA GLY A 23 -6.71 13.66 -5.63
C GLY A 23 -6.19 14.90 -6.37
N GLY A 24 -6.00 14.78 -7.68
CA GLY A 24 -5.50 15.85 -8.53
C GLY A 24 -3.98 16.06 -8.51
N ILE A 25 -3.24 15.52 -7.52
CA ILE A 25 -1.77 15.64 -7.48
C ILE A 25 -1.13 14.92 -8.67
N PHE A 26 -1.69 13.78 -9.08
CA PHE A 26 -1.20 12.95 -10.17
C PHE A 26 -1.99 13.16 -11.48
N GLY A 27 -2.73 14.27 -11.57
CA GLY A 27 -3.54 14.61 -12.75
C GLY A 27 -4.79 13.76 -12.94
N ASP A 28 -5.08 12.81 -12.03
CA ASP A 28 -6.29 12.00 -12.04
C ASP A 28 -7.39 12.62 -11.17
N SER A 29 -8.63 12.55 -11.67
CA SER A 29 -9.85 13.05 -11.03
C SER A 29 -10.72 11.94 -10.46
N SER A 30 -10.24 10.69 -10.45
CA SER A 30 -11.01 9.55 -9.96
C SER A 30 -11.27 9.68 -8.45
N ILE A 31 -12.51 9.38 -8.06
CA ILE A 31 -12.90 9.29 -6.67
C ILE A 31 -12.83 7.81 -6.28
N PRO A 32 -11.94 7.42 -5.34
CA PRO A 32 -11.80 6.02 -4.96
C PRO A 32 -13.11 5.47 -4.41
N ASN A 33 -13.59 4.38 -5.01
CA ASN A 33 -14.71 3.62 -4.49
C ASN A 33 -14.25 2.75 -3.31
N GLU A 34 -14.71 3.09 -2.10
CA GLU A 34 -14.30 2.42 -0.86
C GLU A 34 -14.65 0.92 -0.84
N GLU A 35 -15.77 0.52 -1.45
CA GLU A 35 -16.17 -0.88 -1.56
C GLU A 35 -15.23 -1.65 -2.48
N ASN A 36 -14.86 -1.07 -3.63
CA ASN A 36 -13.88 -1.70 -4.53
C ASN A 36 -12.52 -1.88 -3.85
N ILE A 37 -12.06 -0.89 -3.08
CA ILE A 37 -10.82 -0.99 -2.30
C ILE A 37 -10.95 -2.09 -1.24
N HIS A 38 -12.09 -2.16 -0.53
CA HIS A 38 -12.31 -3.18 0.49
C HIS A 38 -12.26 -4.60 -0.09
N LEU A 39 -12.96 -4.82 -1.19
CA LEU A 39 -12.99 -6.11 -1.88
C LEU A 39 -11.61 -6.47 -2.43
N ALA A 40 -10.87 -5.52 -3.00
CA ALA A 40 -9.51 -5.75 -3.47
C ALA A 40 -8.55 -6.14 -2.33
N MET A 41 -8.69 -5.53 -1.14
CA MET A 41 -7.93 -5.93 0.04
C MET A 41 -8.32 -7.33 0.53
N ALA A 42 -9.59 -7.71 0.44
CA ALA A 42 -10.04 -9.05 0.78
C ALA A 42 -9.45 -10.10 -0.19
N ASP A 43 -9.46 -9.82 -1.50
CA ASP A 43 -8.85 -10.68 -2.52
C ASP A 43 -7.34 -10.86 -2.26
N ALA A 44 -6.65 -9.78 -1.90
CA ALA A 44 -5.22 -9.80 -1.60
C ALA A 44 -4.83 -10.70 -0.40
N LEU A 45 -5.76 -11.02 0.49
CA LEU A 45 -5.49 -11.95 1.59
C LEU A 45 -5.19 -13.37 1.07
N ILE A 46 -5.74 -13.75 -0.09
CA ILE A 46 -5.46 -15.04 -0.74
C ILE A 46 -4.01 -15.05 -1.23
N ASP A 47 -3.62 -14.05 -2.03
CA ASP A 47 -2.24 -13.93 -2.54
C ASP A 47 -1.21 -13.86 -1.39
N ILE A 48 -1.56 -13.22 -0.28
CA ILE A 48 -0.73 -13.18 0.92
C ILE A 48 -0.60 -14.55 1.56
N GLY A 49 -1.69 -15.33 1.62
CA GLY A 49 -1.68 -16.70 2.10
C GLY A 49 -0.74 -17.56 1.26
N GLU A 50 -0.89 -17.52 -0.06
CA GLU A 50 -0.03 -18.24 -1.02
C GLU A 50 1.44 -17.84 -0.87
N TYR A 51 1.73 -16.54 -0.78
CA TYR A 51 3.09 -16.04 -0.51
C TYR A 51 3.64 -16.56 0.81
N CYS A 52 2.85 -16.60 1.88
CA CYS A 52 3.35 -17.09 3.16
C CYS A 52 3.61 -18.61 3.13
N GLU A 53 2.80 -19.38 2.40
CA GLU A 53 3.02 -20.81 2.20
C GLU A 53 4.27 -21.09 1.35
N GLU A 54 4.43 -20.38 0.21
CA GLU A 54 5.55 -20.55 -0.71
C GLU A 54 6.91 -20.30 -0.04
N TYR A 55 6.98 -19.28 0.84
CA TYR A 55 8.22 -18.87 1.50
C TYR A 55 8.32 -19.33 2.96
N GLU A 56 7.46 -20.26 3.39
CA GLU A 56 7.43 -20.84 4.75
C GLU A 56 7.39 -19.76 5.87
N ILE A 57 6.64 -18.68 5.64
CA ILE A 57 6.54 -17.54 6.55
C ILE A 57 5.46 -17.81 7.60
N ASN A 58 5.88 -17.89 8.86
CA ASN A 58 4.95 -17.94 9.99
C ASN A 58 4.24 -16.59 10.16
N VAL A 59 2.93 -16.53 9.87
CA VAL A 59 2.11 -15.34 10.05
C VAL A 59 1.73 -15.18 11.52
N SER A 60 2.59 -14.54 12.31
CA SER A 60 2.29 -14.21 13.71
C SER A 60 1.61 -12.85 13.88
N THR A 61 1.76 -11.96 12.90
CA THR A 61 1.25 -10.58 12.95
C THR A 61 0.73 -10.12 11.58
N PHE A 62 -0.27 -9.25 11.61
CA PHE A 62 -0.84 -8.65 10.40
C PHE A 62 0.10 -7.58 9.84
N ASP A 63 0.64 -7.80 8.63
CA ASP A 63 1.49 -6.84 7.94
C ASP A 63 0.64 -5.96 7.00
N SER A 64 0.39 -4.73 7.44
CA SER A 64 -0.38 -3.75 6.67
C SER A 64 0.28 -3.35 5.35
N ILE A 65 1.61 -3.33 5.26
CA ILE A 65 2.31 -2.99 4.01
C ILE A 65 2.17 -4.11 3.00
N LYS A 66 2.24 -5.37 3.47
CA LYS A 66 1.94 -6.53 2.64
C LYS A 66 0.52 -6.46 2.09
N LEU A 67 -0.48 -6.20 2.95
CA LEU A 67 -1.87 -6.00 2.51
C LEU A 67 -1.99 -4.92 1.43
N LEU A 68 -1.44 -3.74 1.68
CA LEU A 68 -1.57 -2.61 0.75
C LEU A 68 -0.90 -2.90 -0.59
N ALA A 69 0.33 -3.46 -0.58
CA ALA A 69 1.07 -3.77 -1.79
C ALA A 69 0.39 -4.85 -2.63
N PHE A 70 -0.05 -5.95 -2.00
CA PHE A 70 -0.75 -7.04 -2.69
C PHE A 70 -2.17 -6.67 -3.13
N SER A 71 -2.79 -5.65 -2.53
CA SER A 71 -4.10 -5.17 -2.98
C SER A 71 -4.07 -4.35 -4.26
N LEU A 72 -2.94 -3.72 -4.61
CA LEU A 72 -2.84 -2.82 -5.77
C LEU A 72 -3.27 -3.49 -7.10
N PRO A 73 -2.81 -4.71 -7.47
CA PRO A 73 -3.29 -5.39 -8.67
C PRO A 73 -4.81 -5.58 -8.71
N HIS A 74 -5.41 -5.96 -7.58
CA HIS A 74 -6.86 -6.18 -7.47
C HIS A 74 -7.62 -4.85 -7.53
N ILE A 75 -7.06 -3.78 -6.97
CA ILE A 75 -7.61 -2.43 -7.06
C ILE A 75 -7.67 -1.98 -8.52
N ILE A 76 -6.56 -2.08 -9.27
CA ILE A 76 -6.51 -1.66 -10.67
C ILE A 76 -7.44 -2.51 -11.54
N ARG A 77 -7.60 -3.81 -11.23
CA ARG A 77 -8.56 -4.68 -11.93
C ARG A 77 -10.01 -4.25 -11.69
N ARG A 78 -10.35 -3.87 -10.46
CA ARG A 78 -11.72 -3.50 -10.06
C ARG A 78 -12.06 -2.04 -10.41
N ASP A 79 -11.07 -1.17 -10.39
CA ASP A 79 -11.19 0.25 -10.72
C ASP A 79 -9.95 0.73 -11.50
N PRO A 80 -9.96 0.55 -12.84
CA PRO A 80 -8.85 0.96 -13.70
C PRO A 80 -8.61 2.46 -13.76
N SER A 81 -9.52 3.27 -13.20
CA SER A 81 -9.38 4.73 -13.15
C SER A 81 -8.47 5.22 -12.03
N ILE A 82 -8.11 4.33 -11.09
CA ILE A 82 -7.18 4.64 -10.01
C ILE A 82 -5.77 4.68 -10.58
N ASN A 83 -5.09 5.82 -10.37
CA ASN A 83 -3.69 5.94 -10.69
C ASN A 83 -2.83 5.17 -9.66
N SER A 84 -1.99 4.24 -10.14
CA SER A 84 -1.11 3.43 -9.29
C SER A 84 -0.07 4.26 -8.54
N GLU A 85 0.49 5.31 -9.14
CA GLU A 85 1.39 6.24 -8.46
C GLU A 85 0.69 6.94 -7.29
N ARG A 86 -0.57 7.37 -7.48
CA ARG A 86 -1.39 7.99 -6.41
C ARG A 86 -1.67 7.01 -5.27
N TYR A 87 -1.93 5.74 -5.60
CA TYR A 87 -2.11 4.71 -4.59
C TYR A 87 -0.82 4.46 -3.79
N ILE A 88 0.31 4.30 -4.48
CA ILE A 88 1.62 4.10 -3.87
C ILE A 88 2.02 5.31 -3.00
N PHE A 89 1.79 6.53 -3.49
CA PHE A 89 1.96 7.76 -2.73
C PHE A 89 1.15 7.73 -1.42
N SER A 90 -0.09 7.26 -1.48
CA SER A 90 -0.96 7.15 -0.31
C SER A 90 -0.43 6.15 0.72
N ILE A 91 0.24 5.06 0.29
CA ILE A 91 0.97 4.16 1.20
C ILE A 91 2.11 4.90 1.90
N PHE A 92 2.91 5.67 1.17
CA PHE A 92 4.02 6.43 1.76
C PHE A 92 3.52 7.51 2.74
N GLN A 93 2.40 8.18 2.46
CA GLN A 93 1.76 9.08 3.42
C GLN A 93 1.28 8.36 4.69
N MET A 94 0.74 7.15 4.56
CA MET A 94 0.34 6.35 5.72
C MET A 94 1.54 5.99 6.60
N LEU A 95 2.69 5.66 5.98
CA LEU A 95 3.94 5.44 6.70
C LEU A 95 4.39 6.71 7.42
N GLU A 96 4.41 7.84 6.72
CA GLU A 96 4.76 9.14 7.31
C GLU A 96 3.98 9.43 8.60
N GLU A 97 2.66 9.31 8.53
CA GLU A 97 1.74 9.53 9.66
C GLU A 97 2.01 8.54 10.80
N SER A 98 2.19 7.25 10.49
CA SER A 98 2.46 6.20 11.49
C SER A 98 3.78 6.41 12.24
N TYR A 99 4.81 6.92 11.57
CA TYR A 99 6.13 7.17 12.19
C TYR A 99 6.30 8.58 12.75
N LYS A 100 5.34 9.49 12.54
CA LYS A 100 5.40 10.92 12.93
C LYS A 100 6.67 11.62 12.43
N LYS A 101 7.16 11.23 11.25
CA LYS A 101 8.36 11.80 10.63
C LYS A 101 7.96 12.59 9.43
N LYS A 102 8.43 13.83 9.26
CA LYS A 102 8.31 14.49 7.97
C LYS A 102 9.27 13.82 6.99
N ILE A 103 8.73 13.09 6.02
CA ILE A 103 9.54 12.60 4.90
C ILE A 103 9.65 13.75 3.91
N ASN A 104 10.85 14.06 3.43
CA ASN A 104 11.01 15.09 2.41
C ASN A 104 10.41 14.61 1.07
N PHE A 105 9.15 15.00 0.83
CA PHE A 105 8.38 14.61 -0.35
C PHE A 105 8.93 15.19 -1.66
N ASP A 106 9.67 16.28 -1.62
CA ASP A 106 9.98 17.09 -2.81
C ASP A 106 10.94 16.39 -3.78
N LYS A 107 11.64 15.32 -3.38
CA LYS A 107 12.50 14.55 -4.29
C LYS A 107 12.56 13.04 -4.02
N LYS A 108 12.82 12.62 -2.78
CA LYS A 108 13.08 11.20 -2.46
C LYS A 108 11.84 10.31 -2.57
N ILE A 109 10.67 10.83 -2.18
CA ILE A 109 9.42 10.07 -2.31
C ILE A 109 8.99 9.98 -3.77
N ASN A 110 9.09 11.05 -4.56
CA ASN A 110 8.73 10.99 -5.98
C ASN A 110 9.52 9.91 -6.74
N ASP A 111 10.82 9.81 -6.51
CA ASP A 111 11.63 8.75 -7.11
C ASP A 111 11.21 7.36 -6.59
N SER A 112 10.92 7.25 -5.30
CA SER A 112 10.45 5.99 -4.69
C SER A 112 9.10 5.53 -5.23
N ILE A 113 8.17 6.47 -5.47
CA ILE A 113 6.88 6.19 -6.10
C ILE A 113 7.09 5.69 -7.52
N LYS A 114 7.91 6.38 -8.31
CA LYS A 114 8.20 5.98 -9.70
C LYS A 114 8.86 4.61 -9.79
N VAL A 115 9.78 4.30 -8.87
CA VAL A 115 10.41 2.97 -8.79
C VAL A 115 9.37 1.91 -8.46
N SER A 116 8.58 2.10 -7.40
CA SER A 116 7.51 1.16 -7.01
C SER A 116 6.48 0.96 -8.12
N ASP A 117 6.07 2.03 -8.77
CA ASP A 117 5.09 2.01 -9.86
C ASP A 117 5.64 1.34 -11.12
N LYS A 118 6.92 1.54 -11.44
CA LYS A 118 7.61 0.77 -12.48
C LYS A 118 7.63 -0.72 -12.15
N LEU A 119 8.02 -1.09 -10.92
CA LEU A 119 8.03 -2.49 -10.48
C LEU A 119 6.63 -3.11 -10.59
N PHE A 120 5.58 -2.37 -10.21
CA PHE A 120 4.19 -2.79 -10.38
C PHE A 120 3.83 -3.02 -11.85
N ARG A 121 4.11 -2.04 -12.73
CA ARG A 121 3.83 -2.14 -14.18
C ARG A 121 4.59 -3.28 -14.87
N ASP A 122 5.76 -3.63 -14.36
CA ASP A 122 6.55 -4.77 -14.83
C ASP A 122 6.06 -6.12 -14.23
N ASN A 123 4.88 -6.15 -13.60
CA ASN A 123 4.29 -7.30 -12.90
C ASN A 123 5.13 -7.86 -11.74
N ASN A 124 6.04 -7.06 -11.18
CA ASN A 124 6.93 -7.46 -10.08
C ASN A 124 6.39 -6.98 -8.71
N CYS A 125 5.14 -7.33 -8.40
CA CYS A 125 4.46 -6.89 -7.17
C CYS A 125 5.20 -7.32 -5.89
N LEU A 126 5.80 -8.51 -5.89
CA LEU A 126 6.60 -8.99 -4.76
C LEU A 126 7.83 -8.09 -4.50
N VAL A 127 8.52 -7.67 -5.57
CA VAL A 127 9.68 -6.78 -5.47
C VAL A 127 9.25 -5.38 -5.05
N MET A 128 8.11 -4.88 -5.56
CA MET A 128 7.51 -3.63 -5.10
C MET A 128 7.19 -3.68 -3.60
N TYR A 129 6.57 -4.76 -3.13
CA TYR A 129 6.33 -4.99 -1.70
C TYR A 129 7.63 -4.90 -0.90
N GLY A 130 8.66 -5.64 -1.31
CA GLY A 130 9.97 -5.63 -0.64
C GLY A 130 10.60 -4.23 -0.60
N TYR A 131 10.47 -3.44 -1.67
CA TYR A 131 10.96 -2.07 -1.72
C TYR A 131 10.25 -1.17 -0.69
N ILE A 132 8.91 -1.19 -0.67
CA ILE A 132 8.13 -0.39 0.29
C ILE A 132 8.39 -0.86 1.73
N LYS A 133 8.54 -2.18 1.94
CA LYS A 133 8.84 -2.75 3.26
C LYS A 133 10.22 -2.32 3.77
N GLY A 134 11.25 -2.36 2.93
CA GLY A 134 12.57 -1.85 3.28
C GLY A 134 12.56 -0.35 3.63
N PHE A 135 11.71 0.43 2.95
CA PHE A 135 11.48 1.83 3.31
C PHE A 135 10.83 1.98 4.70
N GLN A 136 9.80 1.19 5.02
CA GLN A 136 9.20 1.15 6.36
C GLN A 136 10.26 0.86 7.43
N GLU A 137 11.07 -0.18 7.23
CA GLU A 137 12.09 -0.59 8.19
C GLU A 137 13.17 0.50 8.38
N ALA A 138 13.59 1.16 7.30
CA ALA A 138 14.50 2.31 7.40
C ALA A 138 13.90 3.47 8.24
N LEU A 139 12.58 3.70 8.16
CA LEU A 139 11.89 4.65 9.03
C LEU A 139 11.82 4.19 10.48
N GLU A 140 11.74 2.89 10.74
CA GLU A 140 11.80 2.31 12.09
C GLU A 140 13.17 2.54 12.73
N TYR A 141 14.25 2.14 12.06
CA TYR A 141 15.61 2.27 12.61
C TYR A 141 16.06 3.71 12.87
N THR A 142 15.45 4.68 12.19
CA THR A 142 15.74 6.09 12.43
C THR A 142 14.95 6.67 13.61
N LYS A 143 14.09 5.90 14.33
CA LYS A 143 13.38 6.38 15.54
C LYS A 143 14.29 6.44 16.76
N ASP A 144 15.40 5.70 16.75
CA ASP A 144 16.31 5.54 17.89
C ASP A 144 17.51 6.51 17.85
N LYS A 145 17.38 7.63 17.12
CA LYS A 145 18.33 8.77 17.12
C LYS A 145 17.57 10.08 17.23
#